data_AF-U2L7Z1-F1
#
_entry.id   AF-U2L7Z1-F1
#
_cell.length_a   1.000
_cell.length_b   1.000
_cell.length_c   1.000
_cell.angle_alpha   90.00
_cell.angle_beta   90.00
_cell.angle_gamma   90.00
#
_symmetry.space_group_name_H-M   'P 1'
#
loop_
_entity.id
_entity.type
_entity.pdbx_description
1 polymer ?
#
loop_
_entity_poly.entity_id
_entity_poly.type
_entity_poly.pdbx_seq_one_letter_code
_entity_poly.pdbx_strand_id
1 'polypeptide(L)' 'MKTKIEWKRKLSSRKFWLALVGFITPILVMAKIETSTIESVVAIIMSGASLVAYILAEGFVDAKSVENKN' A
#
# COMPACT_ATOMS: atom_id res chain seq x y z
N MET A 1 20.65 19.44 -2.25
CA MET A 1 20.43 18.00 -1.95
C MET A 1 19.25 17.49 -2.78
N LYS A 2 19.47 16.61 -3.77
CA LYS A 2 18.36 15.87 -4.39
C LYS A 2 17.98 14.74 -3.44
N THR A 3 16.92 14.93 -2.66
CA THR A 3 16.33 13.86 -1.85
C THR A 3 15.69 12.85 -2.81
N LYS A 4 16.35 11.71 -3.04
CA LYS A 4 15.76 10.62 -3.81
C LYS A 4 14.55 10.09 -3.04
N ILE A 5 13.41 9.97 -3.72
CA ILE A 5 12.20 9.44 -3.09
C ILE A 5 12.35 7.92 -2.98
N GLU A 6 12.39 7.43 -1.73
CA GLU A 6 12.41 6.00 -1.40
C GLU A 6 11.01 5.39 -1.53
N TRP A 7 10.61 5.11 -2.77
CA TRP A 7 9.27 4.60 -3.10
C TRP A 7 8.96 3.26 -2.45
N LYS A 8 9.92 2.33 -2.39
CA LYS A 8 9.76 1.03 -1.73
C LYS A 8 9.30 1.19 -0.27
N ARG A 9 9.93 2.12 0.46
CA ARG A 9 9.61 2.43 1.86
C ARG A 9 8.27 3.15 2.01
N LYS A 10 7.89 4.02 1.06
CA LYS A 10 6.59 4.70 1.09
C LYS A 10 5.44 3.74 0.82
N LEU A 11 5.60 2.85 -0.17
CA LEU A 11 4.57 1.89 -0.57
C LEU A 11 4.36 0.76 0.45
N SER A 12 5.36 0.41 1.26
CA SER A 12 5.17 -0.51 2.40
C SER A 12 4.60 0.18 3.65
N SER A 13 4.42 1.51 3.64
CA SER A 13 4.00 2.25 4.82
C SER A 13 2.50 2.18 5.04
N ARG A 14 2.07 1.68 6.20
CA ARG A 14 0.66 1.74 6.63
C ARG A 14 0.11 3.17 6.62
N LYS A 15 0.94 4.17 6.93
CA LYS A 15 0.55 5.59 6.92
C LYS A 15 0.12 6.06 5.52
N PHE A 16 0.78 5.56 4.47
CA PHE A 16 0.41 5.88 3.10
C PHE A 16 -0.98 5.32 2.76
N TRP A 17 -1.21 4.04 3.04
CA TRP A 17 -2.48 3.38 2.75
C TRP A 17 -3.65 3.93 3.56
N LEU A 18 -3.43 4.26 4.84
CA LEU A 18 -4.43 4.93 5.66
C LEU A 18 -4.76 6.34 5.14
N ALA A 19 -3.76 7.11 4.69
CA ALA A 19 -4.00 8.41 4.07
C ALA A 19 -4.78 8.29 2.76
N LEU A 20 -4.48 7.27 1.95
CA LEU A 20 -5.20 6.99 0.71
C LEU A 20 -6.68 6.65 0.98
N VAL A 21 -6.96 5.76 1.93
CA VAL A 21 -8.34 5.43 2.36
C VAL A 21 -9.03 6.68 2.92
N GLY A 22 -8.36 7.40 3.83
CA GLY A 22 -8.90 8.63 4.43
C GLY A 22 -9.20 9.74 3.42
N PHE A 23 -8.54 9.73 2.26
CA PHE A 23 -8.81 10.65 1.15
C PHE A 23 -9.95 10.16 0.24
N ILE A 24 -9.98 8.88 -0.11
CA ILE A 24 -10.96 8.31 -1.03
C ILE A 24 -12.35 8.19 -0.39
N THR A 25 -12.42 7.74 0.87
CA THR A 25 -13.70 7.46 1.53
C THR A 25 -14.65 8.69 1.55
N PRO A 26 -14.22 9.90 1.94
CA PRO A 26 -15.10 11.08 1.91
C PRO A 26 -15.58 11.46 0.50
N ILE A 27 -14.75 11.23 -0.53
CA ILE A 27 -15.12 11.49 -1.93
C ILE A 27 -16.29 10.57 -2.33
N LEU A 28 -16.22 9.28 -1.96
CA LEU A 28 -17.29 8.32 -2.24
C LEU A 28 -18.57 8.64 -1.46
N VAL A 29 -18.44 9.07 -0.20
CA VAL A 29 -19.58 9.55 0.60
C VAL A 29 -20.24 10.76 -0.06
N MET A 30 -19.46 11.75 -0.50
CA MET A 30 -19.97 12.93 -1.20
C MET A 30 -20.66 12.57 -2.53
N ALA A 31 -20.18 11.54 -3.22
CA ALA A 31 -20.78 11.00 -4.43
C ALA A 31 -22.05 10.16 -4.17
N LYS A 32 -22.52 10.05 -2.91
CA LYS A 32 -23.71 9.29 -2.50
C LYS A 32 -23.63 7.79 -2.86
N ILE A 33 -22.42 7.23 -2.86
CA ILE A 33 -22.20 5.79 -3.04
C ILE A 33 -22.69 5.04 -1.79
N GLU A 34 -23.29 3.86 -2.00
CA GLU A 34 -23.76 3.00 -0.91
C GLU A 34 -22.60 2.54 -0.01
N THR A 35 -22.83 2.50 1.30
CA THR A 35 -21.83 2.09 2.31
C THR A 35 -21.20 0.73 2.00
N SER A 36 -21.98 -0.27 1.55
CA SER A 36 -21.47 -1.60 1.18
C SER A 36 -20.44 -1.56 0.04
N THR A 37 -20.63 -0.65 -0.92
CA THR A 37 -19.69 -0.42 -2.02
C THR A 37 -18.45 0.31 -1.53
N ILE A 38 -18.60 1.30 -0.63
CA ILE A 38 -17.48 2.00 -0.01
C ILE A 38 -16.59 1.01 0.78
N GLU A 39 -17.20 0.15 1.59
CA GLU A 39 -16.52 -0.90 2.33
C GLU A 39 -15.75 -1.84 1.39
N SER A 40 -16.35 -2.23 0.28
CA SER A 40 -15.71 -3.05 -0.75
C SER A 40 -14.50 -2.35 -1.38
N VAL A 41 -14.61 -1.06 -1.70
CA VAL A 41 -13.48 -0.26 -2.21
C VAL A 41 -12.35 -0.18 -1.19
N VAL A 42 -12.67 0.08 0.09
CA VAL A 42 -11.67 0.09 1.16
C VAL A 42 -11.01 -1.28 1.30
N ALA A 43 -11.78 -2.37 1.26
CA ALA A 43 -11.27 -3.73 1.33
C ALA A 43 -10.30 -4.04 0.18
N ILE A 44 -10.60 -3.62 -1.05
CA ILE A 44 -9.72 -3.77 -2.21
C ILE A 44 -8.42 -2.97 -2.01
N ILE A 45 -8.50 -1.71 -1.55
CA ILE A 45 -7.31 -0.89 -1.26
C ILE A 45 -6.41 -1.57 -0.23
N MET A 46 -6.99 -2.09 0.86
CA MET A 46 -6.24 -2.77 1.92
C MET A 46 -5.68 -4.13 1.48
N SER A 47 -6.37 -4.83 0.57
CA SER A 47 -5.87 -6.06 -0.05
C SER A 47 -4.68 -5.76 -0.97
N GLY A 48 -4.76 -4.67 -1.74
CA GLY A 48 -3.63 -4.15 -2.53
C GLY A 48 -2.43 -3.77 -1.67
N ALA A 49 -2.66 -3.15 -0.51
CA ALA A 49 -1.60 -2.84 0.45
C ALA A 49 -0.88 -4.10 0.94
N SER A 50 -1.64 -5.15 1.25
CA SER A 50 -1.11 -6.45 1.69
C SER A 50 -0.29 -7.13 0.60
N LEU A 51 -0.78 -7.10 -0.66
CA LEU A 51 -0.05 -7.64 -1.81
C LEU A 51 1.29 -6.93 -2.01
N VAL A 52 1.30 -5.59 -1.99
CA VAL A 52 2.54 -4.81 -2.14
C VAL A 52 3.52 -5.10 -1.01
N ALA A 53 3.03 -5.20 0.23
CA ALA A 53 3.87 -5.55 1.37
C ALA A 53 4.50 -6.94 1.23
N TYR A 54 3.72 -7.91 0.75
CA TYR A 54 4.19 -9.28 0.51
C TYR A 54 5.32 -9.32 -0.54
N ILE A 55 5.10 -8.71 -1.71
CA ILE A 55 6.10 -8.66 -2.80
C ILE A 55 7.41 -8.01 -2.32
N LEU A 56 7.31 -6.93 -1.54
CA LEU A 56 8.49 -6.26 -0.99
C LEU A 56 9.21 -7.10 0.07
N ALA A 57 8.48 -7.89 0.85
CA ALA A 57 9.05 -8.81 1.84
C ALA A 57 9.78 -9.98 1.16
N GLU A 58 9.17 -10.61 0.16
CA GLU A 58 9.83 -11.66 -0.64
C GLU A 58 11.11 -11.13 -1.30
N GLY A 59 11.04 -9.99 -1.98
CA GLY A 59 12.22 -9.40 -2.62
C GLY A 59 13.36 -9.06 -1.65
N PHE A 60 13.06 -8.77 -0.38
CA PHE A 60 14.07 -8.57 0.66
C PHE A 60 14.72 -9.89 1.09
N VAL A 61 13.93 -10.96 1.22
CA VAL A 61 14.43 -12.31 1.54
C VAL A 61 15.31 -12.83 0.40
N ASP A 62 14.89 -12.66 -0.85
CA ASP A 62 15.64 -13.08 -2.03
C ASP A 62 16.98 -12.34 -2.15
N ALA A 63 17.00 -11.03 -1.91
CA ALA A 63 18.24 -10.24 -1.92
C ALA A 63 19.26 -10.77 -0.89
N LYS A 64 18.80 -11.11 0.32
CA LYS A 64 19.65 -11.70 1.37
C LYS A 64 20.11 -13.11 1.01
N SER A 65 19.27 -13.90 0.34
CA SER A 65 19.63 -15.24 -0.13
C SER A 65 20.75 -15.21 -1.17
N VAL A 66 20.74 -14.22 -2.07
CA VAL A 66 21.81 -14.00 -3.05
C VAL A 66 23.10 -13.52 -2.37
N GLU A 67 23.00 -12.64 -1.36
CA GLU A 67 24.16 -12.17 -0.60
C GLU A 67 24.88 -13.32 0.12
N ASN A 68 24.14 -14.22 0.77
CA ASN A 68 24.72 -15.37 1.50
C ASN A 68 25.31 -16.48 0.61
N LYS A 69 25.07 -16.43 -0.72
CA LYS A 69 25.61 -17.41 -1.68
C LYS A 69 26.95 -16.98 -2.30
N ASN A 70 27.38 -15.74 -2.07
CA ASN A 70 28.68 -15.19 -2.49
C ASN A 70 29.66 -15.14 -1.33
#